data_AF-A0A7J8LUK0-F1
#
_entry.id   AF-A0A7J8LUK0-F1
#
_cell.length_a   1.000
_cell.length_b   1.000
_cell.length_c   1.000
_cell.angle_alpha   90.00
_cell.angle_beta   90.00
_cell.angle_gamma   90.00
#
_symmetry.space_group_name_H-M   'P 1'
#
loop_
_entity.id
_entity.type
_entity.pdbx_description
1 polymer ?
#
loop_
_entity_poly.entity_id
_entity_poly.type
_entity_poly.pdbx_seq_one_letter_code
_entity_poly.pdbx_strand_id
1 'polypeptide(L)'
;WALVLTGVFWKIIWKLKTLPKILVFIWRVGHELLPTNVKISSICQDFRKECPRYGTSAETLIHGLKDCPTARAILTLGRLDDRHLNKDYH
;
A
#
# COMPACT_ATOMS: atom_id res chain seq x y z
N TRP A 1 9.23 -0.92 15.34
CA TRP A 1 8.99 -2.20 14.63
C TRP A 1 9.35 -2.16 13.12
N ALA A 2 10.22 -1.25 12.66
CA ALA A 2 10.43 -1.02 11.22
C ALA A 2 11.79 -1.45 10.64
N LEU A 3 12.68 -2.14 11.36
CA LEU A 3 14.08 -2.23 10.91
C LEU A 3 14.73 -3.62 10.83
N VAL A 4 14.01 -4.74 11.02
CA VAL A 4 14.66 -6.08 11.03
C VAL A 4 14.53 -6.85 9.70
N LEU A 5 13.78 -6.37 8.70
CA LEU A 5 13.53 -7.13 7.46
C LEU A 5 14.14 -6.55 6.18
N THR A 6 14.89 -5.43 6.23
CA THR A 6 15.26 -4.66 5.03
C THR A 6 16.18 -5.38 4.05
N GLY A 7 17.10 -6.24 4.52
CA GLY A 7 18.11 -6.84 3.64
C GLY A 7 17.58 -7.99 2.77
N VAL A 8 16.98 -9.01 3.39
CA VAL A 8 16.54 -10.23 2.69
C VAL A 8 15.28 -9.97 1.87
N PHE A 9 14.31 -9.24 2.45
CA PHE A 9 13.08 -8.87 1.76
C PHE A 9 13.37 -8.11 0.47
N TRP A 10 14.27 -7.12 0.53
CA TRP A 10 14.59 -6.30 -0.62
C TRP A 10 15.33 -7.08 -1.71
N LYS A 11 16.21 -8.02 -1.34
CA LYS A 11 16.84 -8.95 -2.29
C LYS A 11 15.81 -9.80 -3.05
N ILE A 12 14.72 -10.21 -2.41
CA ILE A 12 13.65 -10.97 -3.06
C ILE A 12 12.88 -10.06 -4.02
N ILE A 13 12.50 -8.86 -3.57
CA ILE A 13 11.72 -7.91 -4.37
C ILE A 13 12.46 -7.54 -5.65
N TRP A 14 13.76 -7.23 -5.58
CA TRP A 14 14.55 -6.89 -6.76
C TRP A 14 14.73 -8.02 -7.76
N LYS A 15 14.58 -9.28 -7.33
CA LYS A 15 14.68 -10.45 -8.21
C LYS A 15 13.36 -10.73 -8.96
N LEU A 16 12.27 -10.03 -8.64
CA LEU A 16 11.00 -10.20 -9.34
C LEU A 16 11.13 -9.77 -10.80
N LYS A 17 10.73 -10.64 -11.72
CA LYS A 17 10.63 -10.35 -13.16
C LYS A 17 9.40 -9.48 -13.43
N THR A 18 9.52 -8.19 -13.13
CA THR A 18 8.46 -7.20 -13.36
C THR A 18 9.02 -5.89 -13.89
N LEU A 19 8.14 -4.96 -14.26
CA LEU A 19 8.58 -3.67 -14.77
C LEU A 19 9.28 -2.88 -13.66
N PRO A 20 10.37 -2.14 -13.94
CA PRO A 20 11.07 -1.32 -12.96
C PRO A 20 10.16 -0.36 -12.18
N LYS A 21 9.13 0.19 -12.84
CA LYS A 21 8.13 1.06 -12.19
C LYS A 21 7.36 0.38 -11.06
N ILE A 22 7.11 -0.93 -11.17
CA ILE A 22 6.42 -1.71 -10.13
C ILE A 22 7.36 -1.92 -8.94
N LEU A 23 8.65 -2.19 -9.18
CA LEU A 23 9.65 -2.33 -8.12
C LEU A 23 9.82 -1.02 -7.34
N VAL A 24 9.93 0.11 -8.06
CA VAL A 24 9.98 1.45 -7.44
C VAL A 24 8.72 1.76 -6.66
N PHE A 25 7.55 1.36 -7.16
CA PHE A 25 6.30 1.52 -6.44
C PHE A 25 6.31 0.72 -5.12
N ILE A 26 6.70 -0.56 -5.15
CA ILE A 26 6.81 -1.40 -3.94
C ILE A 26 7.82 -0.81 -2.95
N TRP A 27 8.95 -0.29 -3.44
CA TRP A 27 9.92 0.42 -2.61
C TRP A 27 9.28 1.58 -1.86
N ARG A 28 8.54 2.44 -2.58
CA ARG A 28 7.85 3.59 -1.98
C ARG A 28 6.80 3.16 -0.97
N VAL A 29 6.06 2.07 -1.23
CA VAL A 29 5.10 1.49 -0.30
C VAL A 29 5.80 1.00 0.97
N GLY A 30 6.89 0.23 0.84
CA GLY A 30 7.63 -0.33 1.97
C GLY A 30 8.27 0.73 2.88
N HIS A 31 8.55 1.91 2.35
CA HIS A 31 9.07 3.05 3.11
C HIS A 31 7.99 4.09 3.48
N GLU A 32 6.71 3.80 3.25
CA GLU A 32 5.59 4.73 3.51
C GLU A 32 5.78 6.11 2.85
N LEU A 33 6.37 6.12 1.65
CA LEU A 33 6.70 7.31 0.87
C LEU A 33 5.60 7.70 -0.11
N LEU A 34 4.50 6.95 -0.18
CA LEU A 34 3.37 7.36 -1.00
C LEU A 34 2.70 8.60 -0.40
N PRO A 35 2.32 9.59 -1.23
CA PRO A 35 1.68 10.82 -0.78
C PRO A 35 0.22 10.53 -0.44
N THR A 36 -0.03 9.87 0.68
CA THR A 36 -1.37 9.69 1.22
C THR A 36 -1.83 10.96 1.92
N ASN A 37 -3.14 11.25 1.95
CA ASN A 37 -3.62 12.47 2.60
C ASN A 37 -3.24 12.54 4.09
N VAL A 38 -3.15 11.40 4.78
CA VAL A 38 -2.59 11.35 6.15
C VAL A 38 -1.13 11.80 6.18
N LYS A 39 -0.29 11.34 5.25
CA LYS A 39 1.12 11.75 5.17
C LYS A 39 1.24 13.24 4.82
N ILE A 40 0.46 13.72 3.87
CA ILE A 40 0.44 15.14 3.48
C ILE A 40 0.01 16.01 4.67
N SER A 41 -1.02 15.61 5.41
CA SER A 41 -1.49 16.34 6.59
C SER A 41 -0.48 16.42 7.74
N SER A 42 0.51 15.51 7.76
CA SER A 42 1.60 15.59 8.73
C SER A 42 2.61 16.70 8.41
N ILE A 43 2.63 17.19 7.17
CA ILE A 43 3.51 18.26 6.67
C ILE A 43 2.72 19.57 6.51
N CYS A 44 1.46 19.49 6.05
CA CYS A 44 0.57 20.62 5.83
C CYS A 44 -0.64 20.51 6.77
N GLN A 45 -0.63 21.28 7.86
CA GLN A 45 -1.58 21.15 8.98
C GLN A 45 -3.06 21.30 8.59
N ASP A 46 -3.37 22.10 7.57
CA ASP A 46 -4.75 22.35 7.11
C ASP A 46 -5.21 21.39 6.01
N PHE A 47 -4.42 20.34 5.73
CA PHE A 47 -4.76 19.37 4.70
C PHE A 47 -5.73 18.31 5.23
N ARG A 48 -6.83 18.12 4.49
CA ARG A 48 -7.86 17.11 4.76
C ARG A 48 -7.28 15.70 4.68
N LYS A 49 -7.57 14.87 5.69
CA LYS A 49 -7.01 13.51 5.81
C LYS A 49 -7.87 12.47 5.12
N GLU A 50 -9.11 12.81 4.80
CA GLU A 50 -10.11 11.88 4.29
C GLU A 50 -9.73 11.37 2.90
N CYS A 51 -10.09 10.12 2.61
CA CYS A 51 -9.92 9.54 1.28
C CYS A 51 -10.70 10.35 0.25
N PRO A 52 -10.07 10.82 -0.84
CA PRO A 52 -10.74 11.66 -1.83
C PRO A 52 -11.85 10.91 -2.59
N ARG A 53 -11.87 9.57 -2.51
CA ARG A 53 -12.87 8.73 -3.19
C ARG A 53 -14.12 8.48 -2.36
N TYR A 54 -14.01 8.47 -1.04
CA TYR A 54 -15.09 8.04 -0.14
C TYR A 54 -15.38 9.02 0.98
N GLY A 55 -14.44 9.90 1.33
CA GLY A 55 -14.66 11.08 2.17
C GLY A 55 -14.88 10.82 3.66
N THR A 56 -14.99 9.57 4.12
CA THR A 56 -15.32 9.27 5.53
C THR A 56 -14.17 8.70 6.34
N SER A 57 -13.23 8.00 5.70
CA SER A 57 -12.08 7.38 6.36
C SER A 57 -10.79 8.09 5.98
N ALA A 58 -9.85 8.17 6.93
CA ALA A 58 -8.53 8.73 6.67
C ALA A 58 -7.78 7.90 5.60
N GLU A 59 -7.18 8.57 4.62
CA GLU A 59 -6.38 7.93 3.59
C GLU A 59 -5.00 7.57 4.16
N THR A 60 -4.92 6.40 4.77
CA THR A 60 -3.65 5.76 5.11
C THR A 60 -3.14 4.95 3.92
N LEU A 61 -1.88 4.47 3.99
CA LEU A 61 -1.31 3.60 2.98
C LEU A 61 -2.14 2.32 2.78
N ILE A 62 -2.53 1.68 3.89
CA ILE A 62 -3.35 0.47 3.87
C ILE A 62 -4.76 0.78 3.36
N HIS A 63 -5.35 1.90 3.78
CA HIS A 63 -6.65 2.30 3.26
C HIS A 63 -6.61 2.49 1.74
N GLY A 64 -5.69 3.31 1.23
CA GLY A 64 -5.59 3.61 -0.21
C GLY A 64 -5.33 2.39 -1.08
N LEU A 65 -4.56 1.40 -0.58
CA LEU A 65 -4.18 0.21 -1.35
C LEU A 65 -5.06 -1.01 -1.13
N LYS A 66 -5.77 -1.11 0.00
CA LYS A 66 -6.50 -2.31 0.41
C LYS A 66 -7.92 -2.03 0.89
N ASP A 67 -8.09 -1.20 1.92
CA ASP A 67 -9.40 -1.09 2.61
C ASP A 67 -10.38 -0.16 1.89
N CYS A 68 -9.89 0.74 1.05
CA CYS A 68 -10.71 1.63 0.24
C CYS A 68 -11.66 0.79 -0.63
N PRO A 69 -12.97 1.09 -0.67
CA PRO A 69 -13.93 0.30 -1.46
C PRO A 69 -13.51 0.11 -2.91
N THR A 70 -12.92 1.13 -3.53
CA THR A 70 -12.39 1.05 -4.89
C THR A 70 -11.17 0.13 -4.99
N ALA A 71 -10.24 0.22 -4.04
CA ALA A 71 -9.06 -0.65 -4.01
C ALA A 71 -9.48 -2.10 -3.82
N ARG A 72 -10.39 -2.36 -2.88
CA ARG A 72 -10.99 -3.68 -2.66
C ARG A 72 -11.64 -4.24 -3.91
N ALA A 73 -12.43 -3.45 -4.64
CA ALA A 73 -13.06 -3.89 -5.88
C ALA A 73 -12.02 -4.32 -6.95
N ILE A 74 -10.93 -3.56 -7.10
CA ILE A 74 -9.83 -3.89 -8.01
C ILE A 74 -9.11 -5.18 -7.57
N LEU A 75 -8.83 -5.32 -6.27
CA LEU A 75 -8.19 -6.52 -5.73
C LEU A 75 -9.07 -7.76 -5.91
N THR A 76 -10.38 -7.64 -5.66
CA THR A 76 -11.34 -8.74 -5.92
C THR A 76 -11.37 -9.11 -7.40
N LEU A 77 -11.36 -8.15 -8.32
CA LEU A 77 -11.29 -8.42 -9.76
C LEU A 77 -10.01 -9.18 -10.13
N GLY A 78 -8.89 -8.81 -9.53
CA GLY A 78 -7.59 -9.47 -9.70
C GLY A 78 -7.44 -10.78 -8.92
N ARG A 79 -8.44 -11.20 -8.12
CA ARG A 79 -8.37 -12.34 -7.18
C ARG A 79 -7.24 -12.22 -6.15
N LEU A 80 -6.99 -11.00 -5.67
CA LEU A 80 -5.96 -10.64 -4.69
C LEU A 80 -6.56 -10.22 -3.34
N ASP A 81 -7.81 -10.58 -3.05
CA ASP A 81 -8.45 -10.26 -1.77
C ASP A 81 -8.01 -11.23 -0.64
N ASP A 82 -8.16 -10.79 0.61
CA ASP A 82 -7.69 -11.50 1.82
C ASP A 82 -8.12 -12.97 1.91
N ARG A 83 -9.23 -13.35 1.27
CA ARG A 83 -9.75 -14.73 1.29
C ARG A 83 -8.84 -15.72 0.53
N HIS A 84 -8.02 -15.23 -0.40
CA HIS A 84 -7.08 -16.07 -1.16
C HIS A 84 -5.68 -16.11 -0.54
N LEU A 85 -5.17 -14.99 -0.04
CA LEU A 85 -3.82 -14.93 0.53
C LEU A 85 -3.68 -15.79 1.80
N ASN A 86 -4.76 -16.03 2.54
CA ASN A 86 -4.73 -16.87 3.74
C ASN A 86 -4.69 -18.39 3.45
N LYS A 87 -4.89 -18.83 2.19
CA LYS A 87 -4.92 -20.26 1.84
C LYS A 87 -3.56 -20.84 1.48
N ASP A 88 -2.56 -20.00 1.22
CA ASP A 88 -1.25 -20.43 0.70
C ASP A 88 -0.17 -20.56 1.80
N TYR A 89 -0.55 -20.47 3.08
CA TYR A 89 0.37 -20.53 4.24
C TYR A 89 0.23 -21.81 5.09
N HIS A 90 -0.37 -22.87 4.56
CA HIS A 90 -0.47 -24.17 5.25
C HIS A 90 0.09 -25.30 4.39
#